data_AF-A0A3M2H1R4-F1
#
_entry.id   AF-A0A3M2H1R4-F1
#
_cell.length_a   1.000
_cell.length_b   1.000
_cell.length_c   1.000
_cell.angle_alpha   90.00
_cell.angle_beta   90.00
_cell.angle_gamma   90.00
#
_symmetry.space_group_name_H-M   'P 1'
#
loop_
_entity.id
_entity.type
_entity.pdbx_description
1 polymer ?
#
loop_
_entity_poly.entity_id
_entity_poly.type
_entity_poly.pdbx_seq_one_letter_code
_entity_poly.pdbx_strand_id
1 'polypeptide(L)' 'MTLADELAARIDREGPLTVADYVAACLYDPRHGFYASGGRAGRRGDFLTAPEVGPLFGAVLA' A
#
# COMPACT_ATOMS: atom_id res chain seq x y z
N MET A 1 -18.65 -4.45 -4.94
CA MET A 1 -17.65 -5.53 -4.91
C MET A 1 -16.38 -4.91 -4.37
N THR A 2 -15.89 -5.43 -3.25
CA THR A 2 -14.69 -4.95 -2.55
C THR A 2 -13.45 -5.70 -3.02
N LEU A 3 -12.26 -5.25 -2.65
CA LEU A 3 -11.04 -6.02 -2.86
C LEU A 3 -11.10 -7.40 -2.19
N ALA A 4 -11.71 -7.49 -1.00
CA ALA A 4 -11.84 -8.77 -0.29
C ALA A 4 -12.71 -9.76 -1.09
N ASP A 5 -13.81 -9.30 -1.69
CA ASP A 5 -14.66 -10.12 -2.55
C ASP A 5 -13.89 -10.65 -3.77
N GLU A 6 -13.07 -9.79 -4.38
CA GLU A 6 -12.27 -10.13 -5.55
C GLU A 6 -11.16 -11.15 -5.23
N LEU A 7 -10.48 -10.98 -4.10
CA LEU A 7 -9.44 -11.90 -3.64
C LEU A 7 -10.02 -13.25 -3.21
N ALA A 8 -11.17 -13.27 -2.54
CA ALA A 8 -11.87 -14.52 -2.21
C ALA A 8 -12.23 -15.31 -3.47
N ALA A 9 -12.85 -14.64 -4.45
CA ALA A 9 -13.21 -15.28 -5.72
C ALA A 9 -11.96 -15.77 -6.50
N ARG A 10 -10.83 -15.08 -6.38
CA ARG A 10 -9.56 -15.54 -6.97
C ARG A 10 -9.04 -16.79 -6.28
N ILE A 11 -9.04 -16.81 -4.94
CA ILE A 11 -8.59 -17.96 -4.16
C ILE A 11 -9.42 -19.21 -4.47
N ASP A 12 -10.73 -19.05 -4.59
CA ASP A 12 -11.64 -20.15 -4.94
C ASP A 12 -11.35 -20.77 -6.31
N ARG A 13 -10.90 -19.96 -7.29
CA ARG A 13 -10.61 -20.43 -8.66
C ARG A 13 -9.18 -20.92 -8.86
N GLU A 14 -8.22 -20.23 -8.28
CA GLU A 14 -6.79 -20.35 -8.61
C GLU A 14 -5.98 -20.99 -7.47
N GLY A 15 -6.60 -21.18 -6.30
CA GLY A 15 -5.94 -21.67 -5.10
C GLY A 15 -5.38 -20.54 -4.21
N PRO A 16 -4.69 -20.90 -3.11
CA PRO A 16 -4.26 -19.94 -2.11
C PRO A 16 -3.28 -18.90 -2.68
N LEU A 17 -3.39 -17.67 -2.17
CA LEU A 17 -2.43 -16.61 -2.45
C LEU A 17 -1.24 -16.70 -1.49
N THR A 18 -0.07 -16.31 -1.98
CA THR A 18 1.04 -16.01 -1.06
C THR A 18 0.71 -14.74 -0.27
N VAL A 19 1.33 -14.59 0.90
CA VAL A 19 1.23 -13.34 1.67
C VAL A 19 1.73 -12.15 0.84
N ALA A 20 2.76 -12.36 0.02
CA ALA A 20 3.28 -11.32 -0.86
C ALA A 20 2.24 -10.85 -1.88
N ASP A 21 1.52 -11.76 -2.53
CA ASP A 21 0.47 -11.42 -3.50
C ASP A 21 -0.71 -10.72 -2.84
N TYR A 22 -1.11 -11.17 -1.64
CA TYR A 22 -2.16 -10.53 -0.86
C TYR A 22 -1.78 -9.07 -0.49
N VAL A 23 -0.59 -8.87 0.07
CA VAL A 23 -0.09 -7.54 0.45
C VAL A 23 0.06 -6.65 -0.79
N ALA A 24 0.54 -7.19 -1.91
CA ALA A 24 0.64 -6.44 -3.16
C ALA A 24 -0.73 -5.95 -3.63
N ALA A 25 -1.77 -6.78 -3.56
CA ALA A 25 -3.14 -6.37 -3.89
C ALA A 25 -3.65 -5.28 -2.93
N CYS A 26 -3.45 -5.46 -1.62
CA CYS A 26 -3.86 -4.45 -0.62
C CYS A 26 -3.15 -3.10 -0.80
N LEU A 27 -1.91 -3.09 -1.26
CA LEU A 27 -1.14 -1.85 -1.44
C LEU A 27 -1.38 -1.22 -2.81
N TYR A 28 -1.51 -2.02 -3.87
CA TYR A 28 -1.34 -1.58 -5.24
C TYR A 28 -2.50 -1.95 -6.19
N ASP A 29 -3.58 -2.58 -5.72
CA ASP A 29 -4.77 -2.76 -6.57
C ASP A 29 -5.21 -1.40 -7.14
N PRO A 30 -5.44 -1.26 -8.46
CA PRO A 30 -5.71 0.03 -9.08
C PRO A 30 -6.98 0.73 -8.58
N ARG A 31 -7.94 -0.01 -8.01
CA ARG A 31 -9.22 0.53 -7.55
C ARG A 31 -9.28 0.66 -6.03
N HIS A 32 -8.70 -0.30 -5.31
CA HIS A 32 -8.87 -0.45 -3.87
C HIS A 32 -7.57 -0.41 -3.08
N GLY A 33 -6.42 -0.45 -3.75
CA GLY A 33 -5.12 -0.47 -3.09
C GLY A 33 -4.88 0.80 -2.28
N PHE A 34 -4.19 0.67 -1.16
CA PHE A 34 -3.88 1.80 -0.26
C PHE A 34 -3.26 2.98 -1.02
N TYR A 35 -2.24 2.73 -1.85
CA TYR A 35 -1.56 3.79 -2.59
C TYR A 35 -2.36 4.31 -3.80
N ALA A 36 -3.32 3.53 -4.31
CA ALA A 36 -4.20 3.96 -5.39
C ALA A 36 -5.42 4.77 -4.89
N SER A 37 -5.85 4.54 -3.64
CA SER A 37 -7.04 5.15 -3.03
C SER A 37 -6.74 6.37 -2.15
N GLY A 38 -5.48 6.86 -2.19
CA GLY A 38 -5.08 8.13 -1.56
C GLY A 38 -4.26 7.99 -0.28
N GLY A 39 -4.00 6.75 0.16
CA GLY A 39 -3.08 6.44 1.24
C GLY A 39 -1.66 6.90 0.91
N ARG A 40 -1.04 7.65 1.81
CA ARG A 40 0.24 8.32 1.52
C ARG A 40 1.05 8.68 2.76
N ALA A 41 2.35 8.81 2.55
CA ALA A 41 3.24 9.48 3.49
C ALA A 41 3.00 11.00 3.50
N GLY A 42 3.35 11.65 4.62
CA GLY A 42 3.40 13.11 4.72
C GLY A 42 2.78 13.64 6.01
N ARG A 43 3.02 14.92 6.33
CA ARG A 43 2.44 15.57 7.52
C ARG A 43 0.91 15.53 7.61
N ARG A 44 0.23 15.33 6.49
CA ARG A 44 -1.23 15.16 6.36
C ARG A 44 -1.60 13.81 5.73
N GLY A 45 -0.66 12.87 5.75
CA GLY A 45 -0.85 11.49 5.30
C GLY A 45 -1.08 10.56 6.48
N ASP A 46 -1.07 9.27 6.20
CA ASP A 46 -1.33 8.20 7.17
C ASP A 46 -0.10 7.89 8.02
N PHE A 47 1.09 8.23 7.52
CA PHE A 47 2.35 8.06 8.24
C PHE A 47 3.38 9.12 7.86
N LEU A 48 4.34 9.34 8.75
CA LEU A 48 5.49 10.20 8.52
C LEU A 48 6.69 9.37 8.01
N THR A 49 7.50 9.99 7.18
CA THR A 49 8.81 9.49 6.77
C THR A 49 9.90 10.46 7.24
N ALA A 50 11.16 10.01 7.24
CA ALA A 50 12.27 10.83 7.72
C ALA A 50 12.42 12.21 7.00
N PRO A 51 12.20 12.33 5.67
CA PRO A 51 12.17 13.64 5.01
C PRO A 51 11.15 14.63 5.59
N GLU A 52 10.02 14.14 6.13
CA GLU A 52 8.94 14.99 6.63
C GLU A 52 9.23 15.59 8.02
N VAL A 53 10.16 14.97 8.76
CA VAL A 53 10.58 15.41 10.11
C VAL A 53 11.37 16.71 10.02
N GLY A 54 12.30 16.81 9.07
CA GLY A 54 13.09 18.02 8.87
C GLY A 54 14.15 17.91 7.77
N PRO A 55 14.72 19.05 7.35
CA PRO A 55 15.62 19.13 6.19
C PRO A 55 16.95 18.39 6.41
N LEU A 56 17.33 18.13 7.66
CA LEU A 56 18.60 17.49 8.00
C LEU A 56 18.73 16.08 7.39
N PHE A 57 17.62 15.34 7.24
CA PHE A 57 17.66 14.01 6.63
C PHE A 57 18.22 14.05 5.20
N GLY A 58 17.73 14.98 4.37
CA GLY A 58 18.22 15.16 3.00
C GLY A 58 19.66 15.68 2.96
N ALA A 59 20.02 16.57 3.89
CA ALA A 59 21.38 17.12 3.96
C ALA A 59 22.45 16.08 4.34
N VAL A 60 22.09 15.04 5.11
CA VAL A 60 23.02 13.97 5.53
C VAL A 60 23.19 12.89 4.45
N LEU A 61 22.19 12.70 3.57
CA LEU A 61 22.24 11.69 2.50
C LEU A 61 23.02 12.13 1.25
N ALA A 62 23.12 13.44 1.01
CA ALA A 62 23.75 14.02 -0.19
C ALA A 62 25.27 13.89 -0.20
#